data_AF-A0A9E6A0N9-F1
#
_entry.id   AF-A0A9E6A0N9-F1
#
_cell.length_a   1.000
_cell.length_b   1.000
_cell.length_c   1.000
_cell.angle_alpha   90.00
_cell.angle_beta   90.00
_cell.angle_gamma   90.00
#
_symmetry.space_group_name_H-M   'P 1'
#
loop_
_entity.id
_entity.type
_entity.pdbx_description
1 polymer ?
#
loop_
_entity_poly.entity_id
_entity_poly.type
_entity_poly.pdbx_seq_one_letter_code
_entity_poly.pdbx_strand_id
1 'polypeptide(L)' 'MTGNRKKNSHGDNWPELLSVEEAAKFLRLKRSTLDHYRCEGRGPIYRKHGARVFYPKPDLIRWSERNSYASTSERLRDPK' A
#
# COMPACT_ATOMS: atom_id res chain seq x y z
N MET A 1 8.45 -7.14 23.97
CA MET A 1 7.48 -7.93 23.18
C MET A 1 6.42 -6.99 22.63
N THR A 2 6.42 -6.68 21.33
CA THR A 2 5.51 -5.69 20.75
C THR A 2 4.11 -6.30 20.59
N GLY A 3 3.18 -5.89 21.46
CA GLY A 3 1.81 -6.38 21.50
C GLY A 3 1.05 -6.01 20.23
N ASN A 4 0.95 -6.95 19.29
CA ASN A 4 0.16 -6.79 18.08
C ASN A 4 -1.31 -7.10 18.40
N ARG A 5 -2.00 -6.16 19.08
CA ARG A 5 -3.45 -6.23 19.26
C ARG A 5 -4.12 -6.07 17.90
N LYS A 6 -4.43 -7.19 17.25
CA LYS A 6 -5.39 -7.22 16.14
C LYS A 6 -6.76 -6.81 16.69
N LYS A 7 -7.12 -5.55 16.50
CA LYS A 7 -8.51 -5.10 16.63
C LYS A 7 -9.17 -5.22 15.26
N ASN A 8 -9.70 -6.41 14.99
CA ASN A 8 -10.75 -6.54 14.00
C ASN A 8 -12.05 -6.13 14.68
N SER A 9 -12.59 -4.96 14.33
CA SER A 9 -13.92 -4.53 14.74
C SER A 9 -14.58 -3.92 13.51
N HIS A 10 -15.27 -4.76 12.73
CA HIS A 10 -16.16 -4.32 11.68
C HIS A 10 -17.41 -3.72 12.32
N GLY A 11 -17.69 -2.46 11.99
CA GLY A 11 -18.87 -1.71 12.42
C GLY A 11 -19.20 -0.55 11.49
N ASP A 12 -18.20 -0.02 10.79
CA ASP A 12 -18.37 0.99 9.75
C ASP A 12 -17.60 0.55 8.49
N ASN A 13 -18.14 0.86 7.30
CA ASN A 13 -17.58 0.54 5.98
C ASN A 13 -16.27 1.32 5.70
N TRP A 14 -15.29 1.21 6.59
CA TRP A 14 -14.03 1.90 6.51
C TRP A 14 -12.92 0.95 6.06
N PRO A 15 -12.14 1.29 5.02
CA PRO A 15 -11.08 0.43 4.53
C PRO A 15 -9.99 0.23 5.59
N GLU A 16 -9.49 -1.00 5.70
CA GLU A 16 -8.37 -1.35 6.57
C GLU A 16 -7.15 -0.46 6.21
N LEU A 17 -6.70 0.35 7.16
CA LEU A 17 -5.57 1.26 7.00
C LEU A 17 -4.29 0.58 7.52
N LEU A 18 -3.35 0.33 6.63
CA LEU A 18 -2.05 -0.25 6.94
C LEU A 18 -1.02 0.85 7.16
N SER A 19 -0.18 0.71 8.18
CA SER A 19 1.02 1.55 8.33
C SER A 19 2.02 1.31 7.19
N VAL A 20 3.04 2.16 7.07
CA VAL A 20 4.10 2.00 6.06
C VAL A 20 4.79 0.63 6.16
N GLU A 21 5.03 0.13 7.37
CA GLU A 21 5.66 -1.17 7.59
C GLU A 21 4.74 -2.34 7.22
N GLU A 22 3.44 -2.22 7.52
CA GLU A 22 2.45 -3.23 7.15
C GLU A 22 2.21 -3.25 5.63
N ALA A 23 2.15 -2.07 5.00
CA ALA A 23 2.04 -1.94 3.55
C ALA A 23 3.27 -2.53 2.83
N ALA A 24 4.48 -2.28 3.36
CA ALA A 24 5.71 -2.86 2.84
C ALA A 24 5.66 -4.39 2.91
N LYS A 25 5.25 -4.94 4.06
CA LYS A 25 5.07 -6.40 4.24
C LYS A 25 4.01 -6.96 3.31
N PHE A 26 2.88 -6.24 3.14
CA PHE A 26 1.79 -6.63 2.27
C PHE A 26 2.24 -6.75 0.80
N LEU A 27 3.00 -5.77 0.31
CA LEU A 27 3.53 -5.75 -1.05
C LEU A 27 4.84 -6.56 -1.23
N ARG A 28 5.36 -7.16 -0.14
CA ARG A 28 6.68 -7.81 -0.10
C ARG A 28 7.83 -6.90 -0.56
N LEU A 29 7.74 -5.61 -0.23
CA LEU A 29 8.75 -4.59 -0.52
C LEU A 29 9.49 -4.18 0.74
N LYS A 30 10.63 -3.49 0.57
CA LYS A 30 11.28 -2.77 1.67
C LYS A 30 10.54 -1.46 1.93
N ARG A 31 10.52 -1.03 3.20
CA ARG A 31 9.97 0.28 3.58
C ARG A 31 10.62 1.43 2.80
N SER A 32 11.95 1.39 2.63
CA SER A 32 12.68 2.40 1.85
C SER A 32 12.24 2.46 0.39
N THR A 33 11.81 1.34 -0.21
CA THR A 33 11.25 1.32 -1.56
C THR A 33 9.90 2.04 -1.61
N LEU A 34 9.02 1.83 -0.63
CA LEU A 34 7.77 2.60 -0.54
C LEU A 34 8.04 4.09 -0.30
N ASP A 35 9.05 4.42 0.51
CA ASP A 35 9.45 5.81 0.74
C ASP A 35 9.94 6.46 -0.56
N HIS A 36 10.76 5.76 -1.34
CA HIS A 36 11.21 6.19 -2.65
C HIS A 36 10.04 6.38 -3.63
N TYR A 37 9.13 5.40 -3.73
CA TYR A 37 7.95 5.49 -4.58
C TYR A 37 7.01 6.65 -4.21
N ARG A 38 6.94 7.01 -2.93
CA ARG A 38 6.23 8.23 -2.49
C ARG A 38 6.90 9.49 -3.00
N CYS A 39 8.22 9.59 -2.91
CA CYS A 39 8.97 10.75 -3.39
C CYS A 39 8.88 10.89 -4.92
N GLU A 40 8.94 9.78 -5.66
CA GLU A 40 8.85 9.79 -7.12
C GLU A 40 7.41 9.91 -7.66
N GLY A 41 6.39 9.80 -6.80
CA GLY A 41 4.99 9.82 -7.22
C GLY A 41 4.52 8.55 -7.97
N ARG A 42 5.28 7.45 -7.88
CA ARG A 42 4.96 6.17 -8.54
C ARG A 42 4.32 5.15 -7.60
N GLY A 43 4.19 5.49 -6.32
CA GLY A 43 3.71 4.58 -5.27
C GLY A 43 2.19 4.48 -5.14
N PRO A 44 1.73 3.56 -4.26
CA PRO A 44 0.32 3.45 -3.92
C PRO A 44 -0.21 4.72 -3.26
N ILE A 45 -1.53 4.94 -3.38
CA ILE A 45 -2.20 6.09 -2.75
C ILE A 45 -2.08 5.95 -1.23
N TYR A 46 -1.64 7.03 -0.59
CA TYR A 46 -1.49 7.10 0.86
C TYR A 46 -2.39 8.19 1.45
N ARG A 47 -2.76 8.02 2.72
CA ARG A 47 -3.47 9.00 3.53
C ARG A 47 -2.56 9.50 4.63
N LYS A 48 -2.46 10.83 4.79
CA LYS A 48 -1.74 11.46 5.89
C LYS A 48 -2.67 11.66 7.08
N HIS A 49 -2.25 11.15 8.23
CA HIS A 49 -2.90 11.37 9.52
C HIS A 49 -1.88 12.12 10.39
N GLY A 50 -1.74 13.42 10.15
CA GLY A 50 -0.68 14.24 10.73
C GLY A 50 0.72 13.78 10.28
N ALA A 51 1.58 13.46 11.24
CA ALA A 51 2.94 12.98 10.98
C ALA A 51 3.01 11.53 10.47
N ARG A 52 1.91 10.77 10.57
CA ARG A 52 1.86 9.35 10.20
C ARG A 52 1.24 9.16 8.82
N VAL A 53 1.75 8.20 8.08
CA VAL A 53 1.27 7.83 6.75
C VAL A 53 0.65 6.44 6.82
N PHE A 54 -0.55 6.32 6.28
CA PHE A 54 -1.28 5.07 6.17
C PHE A 54 -1.68 4.78 4.73
N TYR A 55 -1.80 3.50 4.41
CA TYR A 55 -2.21 3.01 3.11
C TYR A 55 -3.50 2.23 3.26
N PRO A 56 -4.60 2.64 2.62
CA PRO A 56 -5.78 1.80 2.52
C PRO A 56 -5.42 0.52 1.78
N LYS A 57 -5.75 -0.62 2.37
CA LYS A 57 -5.56 -1.94 1.75
C LYS A 57 -6.13 -2.05 0.32
N PRO A 58 -7.36 -1.58 0.00
CA PRO A 58 -7.85 -1.63 -1.37
C PRO A 58 -7.00 -0.81 -2.36
N ASP A 59 -6.40 0.30 -1.92
CA ASP A 59 -5.54 1.12 -2.77
C ASP A 59 -4.19 0.46 -3.02
N LEU A 60 -3.65 -0.29 -2.05
CA LEU A 60 -2.45 -1.12 -2.24
C LEU A 60 -2.67 -2.22 -3.29
N ILE A 61 -3.83 -2.88 -3.24
CA ILE A 61 -4.21 -3.92 -4.20
C ILE A 61 -4.32 -3.31 -5.60
N ARG A 62 -5.12 -2.24 -5.76
CA ARG A 62 -5.29 -1.54 -7.06
C ARG A 62 -3.96 -1.07 -7.63
N TRP A 63 -3.06 -0.56 -6.79
CA TRP A 63 -1.73 -0.15 -7.25
C TRP A 63 -0.90 -1.35 -7.70
N SER A 64 -0.93 -2.47 -6.98
CA SER A 64 -0.21 -3.69 -7.36
C SER A 64 -0.71 -4.25 -8.68
N GLU A 65 -2.03 -4.25 -8.91
CA GLU A 65 -2.64 -4.67 -10.17
C GLU A 65 -2.18 -3.78 -11.32
N ARG A 66 -2.27 -2.45 -11.17
CA ARG A 66 -1.79 -1.45 -12.16
C ARG A 66 -0.28 -1.48 -12.42
N ASN A 67 0.49 -2.00 -11.48
CA ASN A 67 1.95 -2.10 -11.57
C ASN A 67 2.39 -3.53 -11.91
N SER A 68 1.49 -4.30 -12.51
CA SER A 68 1.80 -5.58 -13.13
C SER A 68 2.46 -5.35 -14.49
N TYR A 69 3.51 -6.11 -14.76
CA TYR A 69 4.27 -6.07 -16.00
C TYR A 69 4.12 -7.43 -16.69
N ALA A 70 3.84 -7.44 -18.00
CA ALA A 70 3.80 -8.67 -18.80
C ALA A 70 5.22 -9.17 -19.10
N SER A 71 6.17 -8.24 -19.15
CA SER A 71 7.59 -8.50 -19.40
C SER A 71 8.44 -7.49 -18.64
N THR A 72 9.71 -7.78 -18.38
CA THR A 72 10.66 -6.92 -17.64
C THR A 72 10.79 -5.50 -18.19
N SER A 73 10.28 -5.23 -19.39
CA SER A 73 10.19 -3.90 -20.00
C SER A 73 8.77 -3.46 -20.35
N GLU A 74 7.77 -4.35 -20.32
CA GLU A 74 6.41 -4.06 -20.78
C GLU A 74 5.40 -4.04 -19.64
N ARG A 75 4.88 -2.84 -19.33
CA ARG A 75 3.82 -2.65 -18.35
C ARG A 75 2.51 -3.13 -18.94
N LEU A 76 1.80 -4.02 -18.24
CA LEU A 76 0.42 -4.39 -18.61
C LEU A 76 -0.41 -3.11 -18.51
N ARG A 77 -0.90 -2.61 -19.64
CA ARG A 77 -1.87 -1.52 -19.66
C ARG A 77 -3.18 -2.08 -19.10
N ASP A 78 -3.74 -1.42 -18.07
CA ASP A 78 -5.09 -1.74 -17.60
C ASP A 78 -6.07 -1.76 -18.78
N PRO A 79 -6.83 -2.85 -19.00
CA PRO A 79 -7.97 -2.81 -19.91
C PRO A 79 -9.00 -1.83 -19.34
N LYS A 80 -9.33 -0.81 -20.13
CA LYS A 80 -10.26 0.27 -19.79
C LYS A 80 -11.68 -0.24 -19.56
#